data_AF-A0A171EBL0-F1
#
_entry.id   AF-A0A171EBL0-F1
#
_cell.length_a   1.000
_cell.length_b   1.000
_cell.length_c   1.000
_cell.angle_alpha   90.00
_cell.angle_beta   90.00
_cell.angle_gamma   90.00
#
_symmetry.space_group_name_H-M   'P 1'
#
loop_
_entity.id
_entity.type
_entity.pdbx_description
1 polymer ?
#
loop_
_entity_poly.entity_id
_entity_poly.type
_entity_poly.pdbx_seq_one_letter_code
_entity_poly.pdbx_strand_id
1 'polypeptide(L)'
;MEKRRSMFLLQYALAMKRNEIQRLEMLATREENRLERAEKFLEKDASLFDEFLRENDRNSVQAMRMAEKETKIKTEKIVEIRELTAQITSIKSEISKFEDTLKHYKIYKEFLYKLSPKEWLDEQQEKHLAFKRAKESSELTRNNSTAILFGDKGSGSKSKTAFLWKEVPGLKKVTKTGRLVKALSSSIQSLPQVGQLTQLSPHSELDSRLSSTMFPSQDDTDSDGEELALYFTEPQQLLDVFTKLEEENLSLIQNTQEMEETLDELNVTLKNTQIRMDKEVNLLKQWIASMMISISKEEESAAELELKARVFHFGEYQGDQQDTMLESLNHKVLEVYRKCVGMQQEANLGTVQMLTVVERQLDELLENLERVPQVKIEQAEKAKERERRMRLREEKAMMQKQLQEERLQRARARAQAKIKKKRGRKLISRSHPPVIKVKEVREQTLINKDKEEMLFFFT
;
A
#
# COMPACT_ATOMS: atom_id res chain seq x y z
N MET A 1 165.01 -91.52 -29.90
CA MET A 1 164.72 -90.07 -30.08
C MET A 1 163.26 -89.71 -29.78
N GLU A 2 162.27 -90.47 -30.26
CA GLU A 2 160.85 -90.06 -30.31
C GLU A 2 160.26 -89.57 -28.98
N LYS A 3 160.57 -90.23 -27.84
CA LYS A 3 160.11 -89.80 -26.50
C LYS A 3 160.46 -88.33 -26.15
N ARG A 4 161.51 -87.73 -26.74
CA ARG A 4 161.80 -86.29 -26.61
C ARG A 4 160.96 -85.43 -27.56
N ARG A 5 160.70 -85.90 -28.78
CA ARG A 5 159.89 -85.17 -29.78
C ARG A 5 158.40 -85.15 -29.40
N SER A 6 157.86 -86.25 -28.87
CA SER A 6 156.49 -86.31 -28.34
C SER A 6 156.35 -85.47 -27.07
N MET A 7 157.33 -85.49 -26.16
CA MET A 7 157.38 -84.60 -25.00
C MET A 7 157.35 -83.12 -25.40
N PHE A 8 158.16 -82.72 -26.39
CA PHE A 8 158.21 -81.33 -26.86
C PHE A 8 156.91 -80.90 -27.57
N LEU A 9 156.30 -81.77 -28.39
CA LEU A 9 155.00 -81.51 -29.00
C LEU A 9 153.88 -81.40 -27.96
N LEU A 10 153.91 -82.24 -26.92
CA LEU A 10 152.95 -82.16 -25.81
C LEU A 10 153.16 -80.89 -24.97
N GLN A 11 154.41 -80.50 -24.70
CA GLN A 11 154.73 -79.22 -24.04
C GLN A 11 154.27 -78.02 -24.87
N TYR A 12 154.48 -78.03 -26.19
CA TYR A 12 154.02 -76.97 -27.09
C TYR A 12 152.49 -76.91 -27.18
N ALA A 13 151.80 -78.05 -27.28
CA ALA A 13 150.35 -78.12 -27.25
C ALA A 13 149.77 -77.63 -25.91
N LEU A 14 150.41 -77.98 -24.78
CA LEU A 14 150.05 -77.46 -23.46
C LEU A 14 150.32 -75.96 -23.34
N ALA A 15 151.40 -75.43 -23.92
CA ALA A 15 151.69 -74.00 -23.94
C ALA A 15 150.66 -73.22 -24.80
N MET A 16 150.34 -73.71 -26.00
CA MET A 16 149.29 -73.14 -26.84
C MET A 16 147.91 -73.18 -26.17
N LYS A 17 147.57 -74.28 -25.50
CA LYS A 17 146.32 -74.37 -24.72
C LYS A 17 146.32 -73.46 -23.50
N ARG A 18 147.44 -73.29 -22.79
CA ARG A 18 147.57 -72.31 -21.70
C ARG A 18 147.41 -70.88 -22.17
N ASN A 19 148.04 -70.50 -23.30
CA ASN A 19 147.88 -69.18 -23.90
C ASN A 19 146.43 -68.92 -24.34
N GLU A 20 145.74 -69.91 -24.92
CA GLU A 20 144.34 -69.76 -25.33
C GLU A 20 143.38 -69.75 -24.12
N ILE A 21 143.67 -70.51 -23.07
CA ILE A 21 142.96 -70.42 -21.78
C ILE A 21 143.13 -69.00 -21.21
N GLN A 22 144.35 -68.47 -21.12
CA GLN A 22 144.60 -67.10 -20.66
C GLN A 22 143.91 -66.04 -21.54
N ARG A 23 143.85 -66.25 -22.86
CA ARG A 23 143.09 -65.38 -23.78
C ARG A 23 141.59 -65.41 -23.48
N LEU A 24 141.03 -66.58 -23.24
CA LEU A 24 139.60 -66.75 -22.92
C LEU A 24 139.27 -66.24 -21.51
N GLU A 25 140.15 -66.42 -20.52
CA GLU A 25 140.06 -65.82 -19.19
C GLU A 25 140.08 -64.28 -19.28
N MET A 26 141.00 -63.70 -20.07
CA MET A 26 141.06 -62.25 -20.33
C MET A 26 139.86 -61.70 -21.12
N LEU A 27 139.16 -62.53 -21.89
CA LEU A 27 137.93 -62.14 -22.58
C LEU A 27 136.70 -62.28 -21.66
N ALA A 28 136.61 -63.39 -20.92
CA ALA A 28 135.54 -63.65 -19.96
C ALA A 28 135.51 -62.59 -18.87
N THR A 29 136.65 -62.34 -18.20
CA THR A 29 136.77 -61.27 -17.19
C THR A 29 136.43 -59.88 -17.75
N ARG A 30 136.74 -59.61 -19.03
CA ARG A 30 136.40 -58.33 -19.69
C ARG A 30 134.91 -58.17 -19.95
N GLU A 31 134.23 -59.24 -20.34
CA GLU A 31 132.78 -59.28 -20.55
C GLU A 31 132.01 -59.33 -19.22
N GLU A 32 132.50 -60.06 -18.23
CA GLU A 32 132.00 -60.05 -16.85
C GLU A 32 132.07 -58.64 -16.26
N ASN A 33 133.21 -57.95 -16.38
CA ASN A 33 133.35 -56.53 -16.05
C ASN A 33 132.42 -55.61 -16.88
N ARG A 34 131.97 -56.02 -18.07
CA ARG A 34 131.04 -55.24 -18.92
C ARG A 34 129.59 -55.45 -18.45
N LEU A 35 129.22 -56.68 -18.13
CA LEU A 35 127.93 -57.08 -17.57
C LEU A 35 127.74 -56.48 -16.17
N GLU A 36 128.72 -56.62 -15.27
CA GLU A 36 128.68 -56.09 -13.91
C GLU A 36 128.48 -54.56 -13.89
N ARG A 37 129.06 -53.82 -14.86
CA ARG A 37 128.78 -52.40 -15.04
C ARG A 37 127.36 -52.12 -15.55
N ALA A 38 126.88 -52.90 -16.51
CA ALA A 38 125.52 -52.74 -17.05
C ALA A 38 124.44 -53.06 -16.01
N GLU A 39 124.66 -54.10 -15.20
CA GLU A 39 123.84 -54.47 -14.05
C GLU A 39 123.81 -53.33 -13.00
N LYS A 40 124.99 -52.80 -12.62
CA LYS A 40 125.11 -51.61 -11.74
C LYS A 40 124.60 -50.29 -12.34
N PHE A 41 124.21 -50.26 -13.62
CA PHE A 41 123.45 -49.15 -14.21
C PHE A 41 121.94 -49.45 -14.14
N LEU A 42 121.51 -50.65 -14.55
CA LEU A 42 120.11 -51.07 -14.51
C LEU A 42 119.54 -51.07 -13.07
N GLU A 43 120.33 -51.48 -12.08
CA GLU A 43 119.97 -51.42 -10.65
C GLU A 43 119.74 -49.97 -10.18
N LYS A 44 120.56 -49.01 -10.66
CA LYS A 44 120.40 -47.59 -10.33
C LYS A 44 119.17 -47.00 -11.02
N ASP A 45 118.99 -47.29 -12.31
CA ASP A 45 117.84 -46.82 -13.08
C ASP A 45 116.53 -47.38 -12.47
N ALA A 46 116.53 -48.63 -12.01
CA ALA A 46 115.42 -49.20 -11.24
C ALA A 46 115.21 -48.47 -9.90
N SER A 47 116.27 -48.21 -9.12
CA SER A 47 116.14 -47.47 -7.85
C SER A 47 115.63 -46.04 -8.02
N LEU A 48 116.01 -45.38 -9.11
CA LEU A 48 115.55 -44.03 -9.49
C LEU A 48 114.11 -44.05 -9.98
N PHE A 49 113.70 -45.09 -10.70
CA PHE A 49 112.31 -45.26 -11.13
C PHE A 49 111.38 -45.55 -9.95
N ASP A 50 111.81 -46.41 -9.01
CA ASP A 50 111.11 -46.64 -7.74
C ASP A 50 111.02 -45.36 -6.89
N GLU A 51 112.05 -44.52 -6.89
CA GLU A 51 112.01 -43.21 -6.20
C GLU A 51 111.05 -42.23 -6.90
N PHE A 52 111.05 -42.19 -8.23
CA PHE A 52 110.11 -41.41 -9.01
C PHE A 52 108.66 -41.85 -8.79
N LEU A 53 108.37 -43.15 -8.75
CA LEU A 53 107.04 -43.67 -8.42
C LEU A 53 106.61 -43.26 -7.01
N ARG A 54 107.47 -43.47 -6.00
CA ARG A 54 107.19 -43.07 -4.62
C ARG A 54 106.86 -41.57 -4.50
N GLU A 55 107.59 -40.70 -5.19
CA GLU A 55 107.34 -39.26 -5.16
C GLU A 55 106.11 -38.85 -6.00
N ASN A 56 105.83 -39.55 -7.11
CA ASN A 56 104.62 -39.33 -7.90
C ASN A 56 103.37 -39.70 -7.11
N ASP A 57 103.33 -40.87 -6.47
CA ASP A 57 102.25 -41.31 -5.58
C ASP A 57 102.11 -40.36 -4.39
N ARG A 58 103.22 -39.96 -3.77
CA ARG A 58 103.22 -39.00 -2.65
C ARG A 58 102.58 -37.66 -3.05
N ASN A 59 102.97 -37.12 -4.21
CA ASN A 59 102.45 -35.86 -4.74
C ASN A 59 100.97 -35.99 -5.17
N SER A 60 100.61 -37.08 -5.85
CA SER A 60 99.23 -37.40 -6.25
C SER A 60 98.29 -37.49 -5.04
N VAL A 61 98.67 -38.25 -4.01
CA VAL A 61 97.91 -38.38 -2.76
C VAL A 61 97.90 -37.07 -1.96
N GLN A 62 98.96 -36.24 -2.04
CA GLN A 62 98.96 -34.91 -1.43
C GLN A 62 98.00 -33.95 -2.17
N ALA A 63 97.99 -33.94 -3.50
CA ALA A 63 97.05 -33.16 -4.31
C ALA A 63 95.60 -33.58 -4.05
N MET A 64 95.33 -34.90 -3.98
CA MET A 64 94.03 -35.45 -3.59
C MET A 64 93.60 -34.94 -2.21
N ARG A 65 94.46 -35.06 -1.17
CA ARG A 65 94.17 -34.55 0.18
C ARG A 65 93.98 -33.03 0.26
N MET A 66 94.56 -32.25 -0.65
CA MET A 66 94.30 -30.81 -0.74
C MET A 66 92.94 -30.53 -1.41
N ALA A 67 92.63 -31.21 -2.52
CA ALA A 67 91.34 -31.10 -3.19
C ALA A 67 90.16 -31.56 -2.30
N GLU A 68 90.34 -32.61 -1.50
CA GLU A 68 89.37 -33.05 -0.48
C GLU A 68 89.13 -31.98 0.59
N LYS A 69 90.20 -31.35 1.10
CA LYS A 69 90.10 -30.27 2.11
C LYS A 69 89.38 -29.04 1.54
N GLU A 70 89.73 -28.58 0.34
CA GLU A 70 89.03 -27.46 -0.30
C GLU A 70 87.57 -27.81 -0.62
N THR A 71 87.30 -29.04 -1.07
CA THR A 71 85.93 -29.52 -1.30
C THR A 71 85.12 -29.54 0.00
N LYS A 72 85.71 -29.98 1.11
CA LYS A 72 85.08 -29.94 2.43
C LYS A 72 84.74 -28.51 2.84
N ILE A 73 85.72 -27.60 2.82
CA ILE A 73 85.52 -26.17 3.18
C ILE A 73 84.45 -25.54 2.28
N LYS A 74 84.46 -25.85 0.98
CA LYS A 74 83.43 -25.42 0.02
C LYS A 74 82.05 -25.96 0.39
N THR A 75 81.91 -27.24 0.78
CA THR A 75 80.62 -27.79 1.21
C THR A 75 80.13 -27.16 2.52
N GLU A 76 81.02 -26.91 3.48
CA GLU A 76 80.70 -26.21 4.74
C GLU A 76 80.18 -24.79 4.45
N LYS A 77 80.87 -24.02 3.60
CA LYS A 77 80.40 -22.69 3.17
C LYS A 77 79.11 -22.72 2.32
N ILE A 78 78.84 -23.78 1.58
CA ILE A 78 77.54 -23.95 0.89
C ILE A 78 76.40 -24.18 1.89
N VAL A 79 76.64 -24.88 3.00
CA VAL A 79 75.63 -25.03 4.09
C VAL A 79 75.39 -23.70 4.78
N GLU A 80 76.46 -22.98 5.17
CA GLU A 80 76.38 -21.65 5.80
C GLU A 80 75.61 -20.64 4.94
N ILE A 81 75.88 -20.60 3.62
CA ILE A 81 75.14 -19.74 2.69
C ILE A 81 73.66 -20.12 2.61
N ARG A 82 73.31 -21.43 2.63
CA ARG A 82 71.92 -21.89 2.62
C ARG A 82 71.18 -21.52 3.90
N GLU A 83 71.83 -21.65 5.05
CA GLU A 83 71.28 -21.29 6.36
C GLU A 83 71.02 -19.78 6.46
N LEU A 84 72.01 -18.95 6.09
CA LEU A 84 71.84 -17.49 6.03
C LEU A 84 70.75 -17.08 5.02
N THR A 85 70.64 -17.78 3.87
CA THR A 85 69.57 -17.53 2.89
C THR A 85 68.19 -17.85 3.50
N ALA A 86 68.06 -18.95 4.25
CA ALA A 86 66.82 -19.32 4.93
C ALA A 86 66.43 -18.28 6.00
N GLN A 87 67.39 -17.81 6.82
CA GLN A 87 67.18 -16.74 7.79
C GLN A 87 66.70 -15.44 7.11
N ILE A 88 67.34 -15.04 6.01
CA ILE A 88 66.93 -13.88 5.21
C ILE A 88 65.48 -14.04 4.69
N THR A 89 65.07 -15.23 4.27
CA THR A 89 63.67 -15.46 3.85
C THR A 89 62.67 -15.45 5.02
N SER A 90 63.04 -15.93 6.21
CA SER A 90 62.18 -15.84 7.39
C SER A 90 61.96 -14.38 7.78
N ILE A 91 63.04 -13.63 7.97
CA ILE A 91 63.02 -12.21 8.36
C ILE A 91 62.24 -11.38 7.34
N LYS A 92 62.39 -11.63 6.03
CA LYS A 92 61.56 -10.97 5.01
C LYS A 92 60.07 -11.31 5.14
N SER A 93 59.73 -12.56 5.43
CA SER A 93 58.33 -12.95 5.67
C SER A 93 57.75 -12.33 6.94
N GLU A 94 58.58 -12.06 7.95
CA GLU A 94 58.21 -11.40 9.20
C GLU A 94 58.02 -9.90 8.97
N ILE A 95 58.95 -9.24 8.26
CA ILE A 95 58.82 -7.84 7.83
C ILE A 95 57.51 -7.64 7.08
N SER A 96 57.16 -8.45 6.07
CA SER A 96 55.89 -8.26 5.35
C SER A 96 54.64 -8.49 6.22
N LYS A 97 54.67 -9.40 7.20
CA LYS A 97 53.57 -9.52 8.19
C LYS A 97 53.44 -8.27 9.04
N PHE A 98 54.55 -7.67 9.47
CA PHE A 98 54.55 -6.43 10.23
C PHE A 98 54.15 -5.22 9.38
N GLU A 99 54.55 -5.13 8.12
CA GLU A 99 54.08 -4.14 7.15
C GLU A 99 52.57 -4.23 6.94
N ASP A 100 52.02 -5.44 6.78
CA ASP A 100 50.57 -5.64 6.65
C ASP A 100 49.83 -5.31 7.94
N THR A 101 50.37 -5.67 9.10
CA THR A 101 49.80 -5.30 10.41
C THR A 101 49.79 -3.78 10.60
N LEU A 102 50.88 -3.10 10.21
CA LEU A 102 51.01 -1.64 10.26
C LEU A 102 50.01 -0.94 9.34
N LYS A 103 49.69 -1.49 8.16
CA LYS A 103 48.63 -0.96 7.28
C LYS A 103 47.27 -0.99 7.98
N HIS A 104 46.91 -2.08 8.66
CA HIS A 104 45.67 -2.17 9.44
C HIS A 104 45.66 -1.15 10.58
N TYR A 105 46.76 -1.01 11.34
CA TYR A 105 46.85 -0.03 12.42
C TYR A 105 46.78 1.43 11.92
N LYS A 106 47.33 1.75 10.74
CA LYS A 106 47.15 3.07 10.10
C LYS A 106 45.68 3.34 9.75
N ILE A 107 44.97 2.36 9.19
CA ILE A 107 43.53 2.46 8.90
C ILE A 107 42.72 2.67 10.18
N TYR A 108 43.03 1.95 11.26
CA TYR A 108 42.35 2.13 12.56
C TYR A 108 42.66 3.50 13.18
N LYS A 109 43.91 3.99 13.08
CA LYS A 109 44.29 5.33 13.54
C LYS A 109 43.52 6.44 12.80
N GLU A 110 43.42 6.35 11.47
CA GLU A 110 42.58 7.24 10.66
C GLU A 110 41.11 7.19 11.07
N PHE A 111 40.57 6.00 11.31
CA PHE A 111 39.18 5.81 11.73
C PHE A 111 38.90 6.46 13.09
N LEU A 112 39.79 6.27 14.06
CA LEU A 112 39.70 6.90 15.38
C LEU A 112 39.79 8.43 15.32
N TYR A 113 40.61 9.02 14.43
CA TYR A 113 40.60 10.47 14.22
C TYR A 113 39.31 10.97 13.57
N LYS A 114 38.73 10.24 12.61
CA LYS A 114 37.44 10.59 11.99
C LYS A 114 36.26 10.54 12.98
N LEU A 115 36.41 9.80 14.08
CA LEU A 115 35.44 9.68 15.19
C LEU A 115 35.78 10.55 16.41
N SER A 116 36.97 11.17 16.45
CA SER A 116 37.35 12.07 17.54
C SER A 116 36.59 13.40 17.40
N PRO A 117 36.14 14.02 18.52
CA PRO A 117 35.52 15.35 18.47
C PRO A 117 36.42 16.37 17.78
N LYS A 118 35.84 17.20 16.92
CA LYS A 118 36.60 18.17 16.10
C LYS A 118 37.28 19.21 16.98
N GLU A 119 36.60 19.63 18.04
CA GLU A 119 37.06 20.58 19.04
C GLU A 119 38.35 20.10 19.72
N TRP A 120 38.46 18.79 19.96
CA TRP A 120 39.67 18.17 20.50
C TRP A 120 40.75 17.99 19.41
N LEU A 121 40.36 17.62 18.19
CA LEU A 121 41.30 17.45 17.07
C LEU A 121 41.98 18.78 16.69
N ASP A 122 41.21 19.86 16.64
CA ASP A 122 41.69 21.22 16.39
C ASP A 122 42.64 21.69 17.52
N GLU A 123 42.29 21.42 18.79
CA GLU A 123 43.16 21.74 19.93
C GLU A 123 44.50 20.97 19.88
N GLN A 124 44.49 19.69 19.47
CA GLN A 124 45.71 18.91 19.28
C GLN A 124 46.52 19.37 18.07
N GLN A 125 45.87 19.80 16.99
CA GLN A 125 46.54 20.38 15.83
C GLN A 125 47.19 21.73 16.18
N GLU A 126 46.55 22.57 16.99
CA GLU A 126 47.16 23.80 17.50
C GLU A 126 48.35 23.50 18.43
N LYS A 127 48.24 22.53 19.35
CA LYS A 127 49.34 22.07 20.21
C LYS A 127 50.54 21.58 19.39
N HIS A 128 50.30 20.77 18.36
CA HIS A 128 51.35 20.31 17.44
C HIS A 128 52.01 21.48 16.69
N LEU A 129 51.22 22.44 16.18
CA LEU A 129 51.74 23.64 15.53
C LEU A 129 52.51 24.57 16.50
N ALA A 130 52.15 24.62 17.78
CA ALA A 130 52.89 25.34 18.81
C ALA A 130 54.21 24.62 19.15
N PHE A 131 54.18 23.30 19.36
CA PHE A 131 55.36 22.49 19.65
C PHE A 131 56.37 22.52 18.50
N LYS A 132 55.92 22.42 17.24
CA LYS A 132 56.79 22.54 16.07
C LYS A 132 57.52 23.89 16.02
N ARG A 133 56.80 25.00 16.25
CA ARG A 133 57.41 26.34 16.35
C ARG A 133 58.42 26.45 17.53
N ALA A 134 58.17 25.76 18.63
CA ALA A 134 59.11 25.68 19.76
C ALA A 134 60.37 24.84 19.44
N LYS A 135 60.21 23.70 18.73
CA LYS A 135 61.31 22.85 18.26
C LYS A 135 62.20 23.61 17.27
N GLU A 136 61.60 24.25 16.27
CA GLU A 136 62.31 25.06 15.24
C GLU A 136 63.08 26.24 15.84
N SER A 137 62.49 26.98 16.79
CA SER A 137 63.18 28.08 17.47
C SER A 137 64.27 27.62 18.44
N SER A 138 64.11 26.44 19.06
CA SER A 138 65.16 25.78 19.86
C SER A 138 66.35 25.35 19.00
N GLU A 139 66.11 24.72 17.85
CA GLU A 139 67.18 24.33 16.91
C GLU A 139 67.92 25.53 16.33
N LEU A 140 67.20 26.60 15.96
CA LEU A 140 67.81 27.86 15.50
C LEU A 140 68.74 28.46 16.59
N THR A 141 68.34 28.38 17.86
CA THR A 141 69.14 28.81 19.01
C THR A 141 70.38 27.92 19.19
N ARG A 142 70.22 26.59 19.11
CA ARG A 142 71.34 25.62 19.22
C ARG A 142 72.38 25.80 18.13
N ASN A 143 71.94 25.99 16.89
CA ASN A 143 72.80 26.14 15.73
C ASN A 143 73.62 27.45 15.79
N ASN A 144 73.04 28.53 16.30
CA ASN A 144 73.75 29.78 16.57
C ASN A 144 74.83 29.62 17.65
N SER A 145 74.61 28.80 18.68
CA SER A 145 75.64 28.52 19.70
C SER A 145 76.82 27.70 19.17
N THR A 146 76.59 26.77 18.23
CA THR A 146 77.68 25.98 17.62
C THR A 146 78.60 26.78 16.68
N ALA A 147 78.16 27.94 16.17
CA ALA A 147 78.92 28.73 15.20
C ALA A 147 80.10 29.53 15.79
N ILE A 148 80.23 29.63 17.11
CA ILE A 148 81.15 30.57 17.78
C ILE A 148 82.43 29.91 18.32
N LEU A 149 82.50 28.57 18.40
CA LEU A 149 83.50 27.86 19.22
C LEU A 149 84.59 27.04 18.51
N PHE A 150 84.74 27.12 17.17
CA PHE A 150 85.85 26.44 16.47
C PHE A 150 86.71 27.40 15.62
N GLY A 151 87.78 27.89 16.25
CA GLY A 151 88.81 28.72 15.62
C GLY A 151 90.22 28.12 15.72
N ASP A 152 90.75 27.73 14.55
CA ASP A 152 92.18 27.64 14.19
C ASP A 152 93.03 26.40 14.61
N LYS A 153 94.00 26.10 13.73
CA LYS A 153 95.19 25.21 13.74
C LYS A 153 95.04 23.68 13.90
N GLY A 154 95.41 22.97 12.82
CA GLY A 154 95.74 21.53 12.84
C GLY A 154 96.27 21.01 11.49
N SER A 155 97.59 21.01 11.28
CA SER A 155 98.23 20.46 10.07
C SER A 155 98.61 18.98 10.26
N GLY A 156 98.34 18.09 9.28
CA GLY A 156 98.76 16.69 9.43
C GLY A 156 98.34 15.68 8.35
N SER A 157 99.14 15.59 7.27
CA SER A 157 99.52 14.35 6.55
C SER A 157 98.53 13.17 6.32
N LYS A 158 98.13 13.02 5.05
CA LYS A 158 98.13 11.80 4.20
C LYS A 158 97.48 10.47 4.67
N SER A 159 96.79 9.85 3.70
CA SER A 159 96.64 8.40 3.44
C SER A 159 95.31 7.73 3.82
N LYS A 160 94.45 7.49 2.81
CA LYS A 160 93.86 6.17 2.57
C LYS A 160 93.32 6.00 1.15
N THR A 161 93.87 5.00 0.48
CA THR A 161 93.38 4.21 -0.67
C THR A 161 91.89 4.35 -1.00
N ALA A 162 91.59 4.82 -2.22
CA ALA A 162 90.29 4.60 -2.87
C ALA A 162 90.37 3.36 -3.79
N PHE A 163 89.67 2.28 -3.42
CA PHE A 163 89.27 1.21 -4.33
C PHE A 163 87.81 1.53 -4.74
N LEU A 164 87.54 2.10 -5.91
CA LEU A 164 87.69 1.51 -7.25
C LEU A 164 86.97 0.17 -7.40
N TRP A 165 85.65 0.24 -7.53
CA TRP A 165 84.89 -0.72 -8.33
C TRP A 165 84.36 0.04 -9.55
N LYS A 166 85.04 -0.12 -10.69
CA LYS A 166 84.65 0.47 -11.97
C LYS A 166 84.35 -0.64 -12.95
N GLU A 167 83.14 -0.65 -13.49
CA GLU A 167 82.71 -1.63 -14.49
C GLU A 167 83.55 -1.56 -15.77
N VAL A 168 83.80 -2.72 -16.39
CA VAL A 168 84.35 -2.84 -17.74
C VAL A 168 83.58 -3.94 -18.49
N PRO A 169 82.89 -3.64 -19.60
CA PRO A 169 82.14 -4.63 -20.37
C PRO A 169 83.03 -5.61 -21.14
N GLY A 170 82.70 -6.91 -21.11
CA GLY A 170 83.41 -7.96 -21.87
C GLY A 170 82.70 -8.33 -23.18
N LEU A 171 83.39 -8.20 -24.33
CA LEU A 171 82.80 -8.42 -25.66
C LEU A 171 83.29 -9.71 -26.37
N LYS A 172 82.36 -10.64 -26.59
CA LYS A 172 82.23 -11.66 -27.67
C LYS A 172 83.45 -11.97 -28.58
N LYS A 173 83.82 -13.27 -28.66
CA LYS A 173 84.05 -14.10 -29.89
C LYS A 173 84.26 -15.57 -29.47
N VAL A 174 83.77 -16.67 -30.08
CA VAL A 174 83.13 -17.05 -31.37
C VAL A 174 84.02 -17.82 -32.36
N THR A 175 83.78 -19.14 -32.44
CA THR A 175 83.96 -20.07 -33.58
C THR A 175 83.09 -21.32 -33.27
N LYS A 176 81.97 -21.63 -33.96
CA LYS A 176 81.77 -22.15 -35.35
C LYS A 176 82.41 -23.55 -35.53
N THR A 177 81.75 -24.59 -36.04
CA THR A 177 80.66 -24.76 -37.06
C THR A 177 79.45 -25.59 -36.51
N GLY A 178 78.28 -25.86 -37.16
CA GLY A 178 77.75 -25.81 -38.55
C GLY A 178 77.59 -27.25 -39.10
N ARG A 179 76.44 -27.80 -39.54
CA ARG A 179 75.20 -27.36 -40.27
C ARG A 179 73.95 -28.18 -39.78
N LEU A 180 72.72 -27.65 -39.68
CA LEU A 180 71.63 -27.35 -40.68
C LEU A 180 70.67 -28.53 -41.01
N VAL A 181 69.37 -28.19 -41.18
CA VAL A 181 68.21 -28.94 -41.81
C VAL A 181 67.24 -29.65 -40.84
N LYS A 182 65.88 -29.59 -40.92
CA LYS A 182 64.89 -28.63 -41.51
C LYS A 182 63.42 -29.03 -41.16
N ALA A 183 62.67 -28.12 -40.51
CA ALA A 183 61.19 -27.92 -40.57
C ALA A 183 60.17 -28.99 -40.05
N LEU A 184 58.91 -28.55 -39.99
CA LEU A 184 57.64 -29.19 -39.56
C LEU A 184 57.53 -29.54 -38.05
N SER A 185 56.35 -29.64 -37.39
CA SER A 185 55.09 -28.84 -37.33
C SER A 185 53.95 -29.76 -36.82
N SER A 186 53.05 -29.28 -35.93
CA SER A 186 51.58 -29.60 -35.85
C SER A 186 51.08 -31.07 -35.84
N SER A 187 49.99 -31.50 -35.17
CA SER A 187 48.88 -30.78 -34.51
C SER A 187 47.92 -31.74 -33.76
N ILE A 188 47.15 -31.19 -32.81
CA ILE A 188 45.73 -31.45 -32.44
C ILE A 188 45.22 -32.91 -32.22
N GLN A 189 44.55 -33.14 -31.07
CA GLN A 189 43.18 -33.73 -30.88
C GLN A 189 43.02 -34.22 -29.40
N SER A 190 41.88 -34.12 -28.70
CA SER A 190 40.67 -33.26 -28.81
C SER A 190 39.80 -33.34 -27.52
N LEU A 191 38.88 -32.38 -27.31
CA LEU A 191 37.82 -32.35 -26.27
C LEU A 191 36.55 -33.15 -26.75
N PRO A 192 35.31 -33.14 -26.16
CA PRO A 192 34.72 -32.33 -25.05
C PRO A 192 33.73 -33.03 -24.03
N GLN A 193 33.33 -32.28 -22.97
CA GLN A 193 31.99 -32.21 -22.28
C GLN A 193 31.37 -33.49 -21.64
N VAL A 194 30.40 -33.46 -20.69
CA VAL A 194 29.44 -32.49 -20.07
C VAL A 194 29.57 -32.61 -18.51
N GLY A 195 29.09 -31.81 -17.53
CA GLY A 195 28.09 -30.72 -17.36
C GLY A 195 26.86 -31.20 -16.54
N GLN A 196 26.01 -30.41 -15.85
CA GLN A 196 26.02 -28.99 -15.39
C GLN A 196 24.76 -28.73 -14.51
N LEU A 197 24.85 -27.96 -13.39
CA LEU A 197 23.78 -27.22 -12.62
C LEU A 197 24.41 -26.72 -11.27
N THR A 198 24.70 -25.43 -10.98
CA THR A 198 23.87 -24.19 -10.82
C THR A 198 23.17 -24.13 -9.43
N GLN A 199 23.73 -23.48 -8.40
CA GLN A 199 23.85 -22.03 -8.05
C GLN A 199 22.56 -21.34 -7.56
N LEU A 200 22.67 -20.55 -6.47
CA LEU A 200 22.22 -19.13 -6.37
C LEU A 200 22.60 -18.50 -5.01
N SER A 201 23.18 -17.29 -5.03
CA SER A 201 23.25 -16.34 -3.90
C SER A 201 23.58 -14.94 -4.46
N PRO A 202 22.91 -13.84 -4.03
CA PRO A 202 23.09 -12.53 -4.64
C PRO A 202 24.14 -11.66 -3.91
N HIS A 203 25.18 -11.25 -4.62
CA HIS A 203 25.87 -9.99 -4.36
C HIS A 203 25.47 -9.01 -5.46
N SER A 204 24.78 -7.92 -5.10
CA SER A 204 24.48 -6.84 -6.05
C SER A 204 25.65 -5.89 -6.11
N GLU A 205 26.19 -5.67 -7.30
CA GLU A 205 27.02 -4.50 -7.58
C GLU A 205 26.12 -3.25 -7.48
N LEU A 206 26.59 -2.20 -6.79
CA LEU A 206 26.01 -0.85 -6.84
C LEU A 206 27.14 0.20 -6.77
N ASP A 207 27.29 0.91 -7.88
CA ASP A 207 27.90 2.24 -8.06
C ASP A 207 29.17 2.62 -7.28
N SER A 208 30.31 2.20 -7.82
CA SER A 208 31.64 2.78 -7.55
C SER A 208 31.81 4.19 -8.15
N ARG A 209 30.89 5.13 -7.85
CA ARG A 209 30.86 6.49 -8.42
C ARG A 209 30.47 7.60 -7.43
N LEU A 210 31.11 7.65 -6.26
CA LEU A 210 31.08 8.84 -5.39
C LEU A 210 32.49 9.37 -5.11
N SER A 211 32.78 10.51 -5.74
CA SER A 211 33.81 11.51 -5.42
C SER A 211 35.12 11.04 -4.78
N SER A 212 36.09 10.68 -5.63
CA SER A 212 37.51 10.82 -5.28
C SER A 212 37.91 12.30 -5.19
N THR A 213 37.48 12.98 -4.13
CA THR A 213 38.08 14.26 -3.72
C THR A 213 39.49 13.95 -3.23
N MET A 214 40.45 14.00 -4.15
CA MET A 214 41.87 13.79 -3.87
C MET A 214 42.40 14.95 -3.03
N PHE A 215 42.26 14.84 -1.70
CA PHE A 215 43.21 15.50 -0.81
C PHE A 215 44.61 15.00 -1.18
N PRO A 216 45.60 15.89 -1.35
CA PRO A 216 46.94 15.47 -1.71
C PRO A 216 47.50 14.60 -0.58
N SER A 217 47.96 13.39 -0.93
CA SER A 217 48.73 12.57 -0.01
C SER A 217 50.00 13.33 0.35
N GLN A 218 49.99 13.93 1.53
CA GLN A 218 51.16 14.62 2.07
C GLN A 218 52.16 13.53 2.47
N ASP A 219 53.31 13.49 1.81
CA ASP A 219 54.41 12.62 2.21
C ASP A 219 54.88 13.04 3.59
N ASP A 220 54.42 12.32 4.62
CA ASP A 220 54.90 12.43 5.99
C ASP A 220 56.36 11.98 6.04
N THR A 221 57.24 12.95 5.77
CA THR A 221 58.67 12.85 6.05
C THR A 221 58.85 12.54 7.53
N ASP A 222 59.58 11.47 7.86
CA ASP A 222 59.76 10.94 9.23
C ASP A 222 60.12 12.03 10.25
N SER A 223 59.10 12.60 10.89
CA SER A 223 59.24 13.56 11.99
C SER A 223 59.34 12.78 13.30
N ASP A 224 60.48 12.12 13.48
CA ASP A 224 60.77 11.31 14.67
C ASP A 224 60.61 12.13 15.98
N GLY A 225 59.89 11.54 16.92
CA GLY A 225 59.50 12.14 18.21
C GLY A 225 58.07 12.69 18.27
N GLU A 226 57.23 12.02 19.08
CA GLU A 226 55.88 12.40 19.58
C GLU A 226 54.67 12.12 18.65
N GLU A 227 54.28 10.84 18.61
CA GLU A 227 52.93 10.42 18.21
C GLU A 227 51.91 10.88 19.26
N LEU A 228 51.05 11.86 18.92
CA LEU A 228 50.08 12.42 19.86
C LEU A 228 49.06 11.37 20.34
N ALA A 229 48.74 11.41 21.63
CA ALA A 229 47.78 10.53 22.27
C ALA A 229 46.40 10.57 21.58
N LEU A 230 45.81 9.40 21.36
CA LEU A 230 44.46 9.25 20.79
C LEU A 230 43.39 9.76 21.77
N TYR A 231 42.27 10.25 21.25
CA TYR A 231 41.12 10.66 22.06
C TYR A 231 40.54 9.47 22.85
N PHE A 232 40.30 8.36 22.15
CA PHE A 232 39.90 7.10 22.74
C PHE A 232 41.13 6.41 23.35
N THR A 233 41.13 6.30 24.67
CA THR A 233 42.21 5.66 25.46
C THR A 233 41.88 4.23 25.86
N GLU A 234 40.58 3.91 25.99
CA GLU A 234 40.09 2.56 26.27
C GLU A 234 39.08 2.15 25.20
N PRO A 235 39.11 0.90 24.67
CA PRO A 235 38.19 0.46 23.62
C PRO A 235 36.71 0.57 23.98
N GLN A 236 36.38 0.51 25.28
CA GLN A 236 35.01 0.66 25.80
C GLN A 236 34.43 2.05 25.51
N GLN A 237 35.26 3.11 25.53
CA GLN A 237 34.82 4.48 25.27
C GLN A 237 34.23 4.64 23.85
N LEU A 238 34.75 3.89 22.87
CA LEU A 238 34.23 3.89 21.51
C LEU A 238 32.95 3.04 21.39
N LEU A 239 32.90 1.90 22.09
CA LEU A 239 31.70 1.06 22.12
C LEU A 239 30.52 1.81 22.78
N ASP A 240 30.77 2.52 23.89
CA ASP A 240 29.78 3.37 24.56
C ASP A 240 29.25 4.49 23.66
N VAL A 241 30.09 5.05 22.77
CA VAL A 241 29.67 6.05 21.78
C VAL A 241 28.80 5.41 20.69
N PHE A 242 29.16 4.21 20.21
CA PHE A 242 28.30 3.50 19.26
C PHE A 242 26.98 3.06 19.88
N THR A 243 26.96 2.54 21.12
CA THR A 243 25.71 2.18 21.81
C THR A 243 24.80 3.40 22.02
N LYS A 244 25.34 4.56 22.39
CA LYS A 244 24.55 5.81 22.48
C LYS A 244 24.02 6.26 21.12
N LEU A 245 24.82 6.17 20.05
CA LEU A 245 24.36 6.46 18.70
C LEU A 245 23.31 5.45 18.22
N GLU A 246 23.39 4.19 18.61
CA GLU A 246 22.36 3.18 18.34
C GLU A 246 21.07 3.50 19.10
N GLU A 247 21.15 3.84 20.39
CA GLU A 247 20.01 4.30 21.21
C GLU A 247 19.36 5.58 20.65
N GLU A 248 20.15 6.58 20.25
CA GLU A 248 19.68 7.82 19.61
C GLU A 248 19.02 7.54 18.26
N ASN A 249 19.62 6.70 17.40
CA ASN A 249 19.02 6.34 16.12
C ASN A 249 17.72 5.53 16.28
N LEU A 250 17.66 4.59 17.23
CA LEU A 250 16.44 3.84 17.56
C LEU A 250 15.34 4.77 18.09
N SER A 251 15.70 5.74 18.95
CA SER A 251 14.78 6.79 19.44
C SER A 251 14.24 7.67 18.31
N LEU A 252 15.10 8.10 17.37
CA LEU A 252 14.70 8.87 16.20
C LEU A 252 13.80 8.08 15.24
N ILE A 253 14.08 6.79 15.03
CA ILE A 253 13.23 5.89 14.23
C ILE A 253 11.86 5.71 14.88
N GLN A 254 11.82 5.42 16.20
CA GLN A 254 10.57 5.29 16.94
C GLN A 254 9.76 6.59 16.90
N ASN A 255 10.38 7.74 17.15
CA ASN A 255 9.67 9.03 17.12
C ASN A 255 9.15 9.38 15.72
N THR A 256 9.88 8.98 14.67
CA THR A 256 9.43 9.14 13.27
C THR A 256 8.22 8.25 12.98
N GLN A 257 8.21 7.00 13.46
CA GLN A 257 7.07 6.10 13.31
C GLN A 257 5.84 6.58 14.10
N GLU A 258 6.01 7.02 15.36
CA GLU A 258 4.93 7.62 16.17
C GLU A 258 4.33 8.87 15.50
N MET A 259 5.18 9.69 14.86
CA MET A 259 4.75 10.85 14.07
C MET A 259 4.01 10.44 12.78
N GLU A 260 4.44 9.37 12.10
CA GLU A 260 3.78 8.82 10.91
C GLU A 260 2.41 8.23 11.26
N GLU A 261 2.31 7.44 12.34
CA GLU A 261 1.05 6.86 12.83
C GLU A 261 0.04 7.96 13.22
N THR A 262 0.46 8.99 13.98
CA THR A 262 -0.43 10.12 14.32
C THR A 262 -0.81 10.97 13.10
N LEU A 263 0.08 11.13 12.11
CA LEU A 263 -0.26 11.80 10.85
C LEU A 263 -1.31 11.00 10.06
N ASP A 264 -1.24 9.67 10.07
CA ASP A 264 -2.21 8.83 9.38
C ASP A 264 -3.57 8.73 10.10
N GLU A 265 -3.61 8.77 11.43
CA GLU A 265 -4.85 8.99 12.18
C GLU A 265 -5.50 10.35 11.84
N LEU A 266 -4.70 11.41 11.72
CA LEU A 266 -5.17 12.72 11.27
C LEU A 266 -5.66 12.69 9.82
N ASN A 267 -4.98 11.99 8.91
CA ASN A 267 -5.44 11.78 7.54
C ASN A 267 -6.76 11.00 7.47
N VAL A 268 -6.93 9.95 8.28
CA VAL A 268 -8.16 9.15 8.34
C VAL A 268 -9.32 9.95 8.92
N THR A 269 -9.11 10.70 10.00
CA THR A 269 -10.15 11.56 10.58
C THR A 269 -10.55 12.69 9.63
N LEU A 270 -9.59 13.32 8.94
CA LEU A 270 -9.87 14.34 7.92
C LEU A 270 -10.65 13.79 6.71
N LYS A 271 -10.29 12.60 6.21
CA LYS A 271 -11.07 11.92 5.15
C LYS A 271 -12.50 11.64 5.62
N ASN A 272 -12.68 11.18 6.86
CA ASN A 272 -14.00 10.89 7.43
C ASN A 272 -14.86 12.15 7.65
N THR A 273 -14.29 13.27 8.10
CA THR A 273 -15.03 14.55 8.24
C THR A 273 -15.40 15.13 6.87
N GLN A 274 -14.49 15.09 5.89
CA GLN A 274 -14.78 15.49 4.52
C GLN A 274 -15.94 14.67 3.92
N ILE A 275 -15.90 13.34 4.04
CA ILE A 275 -16.97 12.44 3.57
C ILE A 275 -18.32 12.74 4.27
N ARG A 276 -18.30 13.17 5.54
CA ARG A 276 -19.52 13.59 6.25
C ARG A 276 -20.05 14.93 5.71
N MET A 277 -19.18 15.93 5.57
CA MET A 277 -19.52 17.23 4.99
C MET A 277 -20.06 17.11 3.56
N ASP A 278 -19.47 16.28 2.71
CA ASP A 278 -19.97 16.06 1.35
C ASP A 278 -21.35 15.40 1.33
N LYS A 279 -21.67 14.52 2.28
CA LYS A 279 -23.03 13.98 2.45
C LYS A 279 -24.02 15.05 2.88
N GLU A 280 -23.66 15.87 3.87
CA GLU A 280 -24.49 16.99 4.36
C GLU A 280 -24.76 18.02 3.23
N VAL A 281 -23.72 18.42 2.48
CA VAL A 281 -23.82 19.32 1.32
C VAL A 281 -24.71 18.73 0.22
N ASN A 282 -24.62 17.43 -0.05
CA ASN A 282 -25.46 16.79 -1.06
C ASN A 282 -26.92 16.63 -0.62
N LEU A 283 -27.19 16.40 0.68
CA LEU A 283 -28.55 16.45 1.23
C LEU A 283 -29.15 17.86 1.13
N LEU A 284 -28.38 18.89 1.48
CA LEU A 284 -28.82 20.29 1.34
C LEU A 284 -29.12 20.66 -0.12
N LYS A 285 -28.30 20.22 -1.09
CA LYS A 285 -28.58 20.37 -2.53
C LYS A 285 -29.88 19.68 -2.94
N GLN A 286 -30.15 18.46 -2.44
CA GLN A 286 -31.40 17.75 -2.71
C GLN A 286 -32.61 18.46 -2.11
N TRP A 287 -32.50 19.01 -0.89
CA TRP A 287 -33.55 19.79 -0.26
C TRP A 287 -33.84 21.10 -1.02
N ILE A 288 -32.80 21.81 -1.45
CA ILE A 288 -32.94 23.01 -2.29
C ILE A 288 -33.66 22.65 -3.60
N ALA A 289 -33.23 21.60 -4.30
CA ALA A 289 -33.88 21.16 -5.54
C ALA A 289 -35.36 20.76 -5.33
N SER A 290 -35.65 20.02 -4.27
CA SER A 290 -37.03 19.64 -3.91
C SER A 290 -37.90 20.86 -3.60
N MET A 291 -37.36 21.82 -2.85
CA MET A 291 -38.08 23.04 -2.48
C MET A 291 -38.28 23.98 -3.68
N MET A 292 -37.32 24.07 -4.61
CA MET A 292 -37.50 24.77 -5.89
C MET A 292 -38.60 24.14 -6.75
N ILE A 293 -38.69 22.79 -6.79
CA ILE A 293 -39.77 22.09 -7.49
C ILE A 293 -41.13 22.37 -6.83
N SER A 294 -41.19 22.41 -5.49
CA SER A 294 -42.42 22.77 -4.78
C SER A 294 -42.84 24.21 -5.03
N ILE A 295 -41.91 25.17 -4.97
CA ILE A 295 -42.17 26.59 -5.27
C ILE A 295 -42.70 26.74 -6.69
N SER A 296 -42.04 26.15 -7.69
CA SER A 296 -42.47 26.23 -9.10
C SER A 296 -43.88 25.65 -9.33
N LYS A 297 -44.29 24.63 -8.57
CA LYS A 297 -45.65 24.07 -8.64
C LYS A 297 -46.69 24.94 -7.94
N GLU A 298 -46.32 25.59 -6.83
CA GLU A 298 -47.18 26.53 -6.13
C GLU A 298 -47.37 27.80 -6.97
N GLU A 299 -46.33 28.28 -7.65
CA GLU A 299 -46.38 29.38 -8.62
C GLU A 299 -47.27 29.04 -9.84
N GLU A 300 -47.13 27.83 -10.40
CA GLU A 300 -48.02 27.33 -11.47
C GLU A 300 -49.48 27.22 -11.01
N SER A 301 -49.72 26.68 -9.80
CA SER A 301 -51.06 26.56 -9.20
C SER A 301 -51.68 27.92 -8.89
N ALA A 302 -50.89 28.88 -8.41
CA ALA A 302 -51.33 30.25 -8.16
C ALA A 302 -51.68 30.96 -9.46
N ALA A 303 -50.92 30.76 -10.54
CA ALA A 303 -51.23 31.29 -11.87
C ALA A 303 -52.50 30.65 -12.47
N GLU A 304 -52.73 29.34 -12.29
CA GLU A 304 -53.99 28.70 -12.68
C GLU A 304 -55.17 29.28 -11.89
N LEU A 305 -55.03 29.44 -10.57
CA LEU A 305 -56.06 30.02 -9.72
C LEU A 305 -56.34 31.50 -10.03
N GLU A 306 -55.32 32.29 -10.38
CA GLU A 306 -55.50 33.68 -10.82
C GLU A 306 -56.23 33.74 -12.17
N LEU A 307 -55.85 32.90 -13.13
CA LEU A 307 -56.53 32.79 -14.43
C LEU A 307 -57.98 32.35 -14.24
N LYS A 308 -58.23 31.35 -13.39
CA LYS A 308 -59.56 30.85 -13.06
C LYS A 308 -60.40 31.95 -12.40
N ALA A 309 -59.88 32.62 -11.37
CA ALA A 309 -60.56 33.74 -10.73
C ALA A 309 -60.91 34.83 -11.76
N ARG A 310 -59.96 35.22 -12.62
CA ARG A 310 -60.18 36.20 -13.69
C ARG A 310 -61.29 35.76 -14.66
N VAL A 311 -61.32 34.51 -15.09
CA VAL A 311 -62.40 33.96 -15.94
C VAL A 311 -63.76 34.00 -15.24
N PHE A 312 -63.85 33.61 -13.96
CA PHE A 312 -65.09 33.69 -13.19
C PHE A 312 -65.59 35.12 -12.96
N HIS A 313 -64.69 36.11 -12.87
CA HIS A 313 -65.06 37.54 -12.79
C HIS A 313 -65.43 38.17 -14.15
N PHE A 314 -65.11 37.52 -15.27
CA PHE A 314 -65.47 38.02 -16.63
C PHE A 314 -66.84 37.54 -17.13
N GLY A 315 -67.40 36.50 -16.51
CA GLY A 315 -68.82 36.17 -16.67
C GLY A 315 -69.68 37.00 -15.72
N GLU A 316 -70.92 37.30 -16.10
CA GLU A 316 -71.93 37.84 -15.18
C GLU A 316 -72.41 36.74 -14.21
N TYR A 317 -71.50 36.27 -13.35
CA TYR A 317 -71.81 35.27 -12.32
C TYR A 317 -72.62 35.92 -11.21
N GLN A 318 -73.94 35.81 -11.32
CA GLN A 318 -74.92 36.34 -10.36
C GLN A 318 -74.97 35.49 -9.07
N GLY A 319 -73.82 35.31 -8.42
CA GLY A 319 -73.67 34.52 -7.19
C GLY A 319 -74.68 34.92 -6.12
N ASP A 320 -74.76 36.21 -5.81
CA ASP A 320 -75.73 36.80 -4.87
C ASP A 320 -77.19 36.41 -5.16
N GLN A 321 -77.57 36.22 -6.43
CA GLN A 321 -78.93 35.81 -6.82
C GLN A 321 -79.14 34.29 -6.70
N GLN A 322 -78.08 33.50 -6.81
CA GLN A 322 -78.12 32.05 -6.56
C GLN A 322 -78.08 31.76 -5.06
N ASP A 323 -77.26 32.47 -4.29
CA ASP A 323 -77.17 32.32 -2.84
C ASP A 323 -78.48 32.76 -2.15
N THR A 324 -79.08 33.89 -2.53
CA THR A 324 -80.42 34.27 -2.01
C THR A 324 -81.52 33.29 -2.43
N MET A 325 -81.40 32.62 -3.58
CA MET A 325 -82.30 31.52 -3.97
C MET A 325 -82.08 30.27 -3.12
N LEU A 326 -80.84 29.93 -2.79
CA LEU A 326 -80.48 28.81 -1.91
C LEU A 326 -80.90 29.05 -0.46
N GLU A 327 -80.77 30.27 0.06
CA GLU A 327 -81.30 30.68 1.36
C GLU A 327 -82.83 30.56 1.42
N SER A 328 -83.53 31.01 0.37
CA SER A 328 -84.98 30.90 0.24
C SER A 328 -85.44 29.43 0.20
N LEU A 329 -84.74 28.58 -0.57
CA LEU A 329 -84.97 27.14 -0.60
C LEU A 329 -84.73 26.50 0.77
N ASN A 330 -83.63 26.84 1.45
CA ASN A 330 -83.32 26.33 2.78
C ASN A 330 -84.42 26.68 3.80
N HIS A 331 -84.85 27.95 3.85
CA HIS A 331 -85.99 28.38 4.68
C HIS A 331 -87.26 27.58 4.39
N LYS A 332 -87.54 27.25 3.11
CA LYS A 332 -88.72 26.47 2.75
C LYS A 332 -88.62 25.00 3.17
N VAL A 333 -87.43 24.39 3.05
CA VAL A 333 -87.17 23.02 3.53
C VAL A 333 -87.25 22.95 5.06
N LEU A 334 -86.71 23.94 5.78
CA LEU A 334 -86.86 24.11 7.23
C LEU A 334 -88.35 24.16 7.64
N GLU A 335 -89.18 24.93 6.93
CA GLU A 335 -90.62 25.02 7.20
C GLU A 335 -91.34 23.67 7.04
N VAL A 336 -91.01 22.90 6.00
CA VAL A 336 -91.61 21.59 5.73
C VAL A 336 -91.14 20.54 6.75
N TYR A 337 -89.84 20.47 7.01
CA TYR A 337 -89.26 19.55 8.00
C TYR A 337 -89.89 19.74 9.39
N ARG A 338 -89.97 20.99 9.87
CA ARG A 338 -90.59 21.32 11.16
C ARG A 338 -92.05 20.86 11.26
N LYS A 339 -92.80 20.87 10.14
CA LYS A 339 -94.20 20.43 10.06
C LYS A 339 -94.34 18.91 9.99
N CYS A 340 -93.43 18.20 9.32
CA CYS A 340 -93.54 16.75 9.07
C CYS A 340 -92.84 15.88 10.13
N VAL A 341 -91.76 16.37 10.74
CA VAL A 341 -90.86 15.57 11.59
C VAL A 341 -90.81 16.08 13.04
N GLY A 342 -90.95 17.39 13.25
CA GLY A 342 -90.89 18.04 14.57
C GLY A 342 -89.56 18.74 14.85
N MET A 343 -89.48 19.42 15.99
CA MET A 343 -88.40 20.38 16.29
C MET A 343 -87.13 19.75 16.90
N GLN A 344 -87.11 18.45 17.18
CA GLN A 344 -86.08 17.80 18.00
C GLN A 344 -84.67 17.75 17.40
N GLN A 345 -84.48 18.02 16.10
CA GLN A 345 -83.19 17.83 15.39
C GLN A 345 -82.77 18.99 14.47
N GLU A 346 -83.40 20.17 14.58
CA GLU A 346 -83.21 21.29 13.64
C GLU A 346 -81.77 21.86 13.58
N ALA A 347 -80.94 21.66 14.60
CA ALA A 347 -79.67 22.39 14.76
C ALA A 347 -78.48 21.89 13.93
N ASN A 348 -78.52 20.67 13.37
CA ASN A 348 -77.34 19.99 12.79
C ASN A 348 -77.57 19.39 11.39
N LEU A 349 -78.69 19.68 10.72
CA LEU A 349 -79.04 19.09 9.43
C LEU A 349 -78.90 20.12 8.30
N GLY A 350 -78.13 19.78 7.26
CA GLY A 350 -78.08 20.57 6.02
C GLY A 350 -79.30 20.31 5.13
N THR A 351 -79.65 21.25 4.25
CA THR A 351 -80.87 21.24 3.41
C THR A 351 -81.17 19.90 2.73
N VAL A 352 -80.15 19.24 2.18
CA VAL A 352 -80.30 17.93 1.52
C VAL A 352 -80.67 16.83 2.53
N GLN A 353 -80.02 16.80 3.70
CA GLN A 353 -80.31 15.82 4.76
C GLN A 353 -81.73 16.02 5.31
N MET A 354 -82.18 17.27 5.44
CA MET A 354 -83.55 17.59 5.84
C MET A 354 -84.59 17.06 4.85
N LEU A 355 -84.33 17.19 3.54
CA LEU A 355 -85.17 16.62 2.49
C LEU A 355 -85.24 15.09 2.59
N THR A 356 -84.11 14.39 2.73
CA THR A 356 -84.07 12.91 2.86
C THR A 356 -84.85 12.40 4.08
N VAL A 357 -84.89 13.15 5.19
CA VAL A 357 -85.71 12.77 6.36
C VAL A 357 -87.20 13.02 6.11
N VAL A 358 -87.57 14.09 5.41
CA VAL A 358 -88.97 14.35 5.01
C VAL A 358 -89.47 13.30 4.00
N GLU A 359 -88.63 12.91 3.05
CA GLU A 359 -88.89 11.84 2.07
C GLU A 359 -89.16 10.50 2.79
N ARG A 360 -88.26 10.07 3.67
CA ARG A 360 -88.46 8.84 4.46
C ARG A 360 -89.71 8.89 5.36
N GLN A 361 -90.05 10.08 5.90
CA GLN A 361 -91.26 10.29 6.70
C GLN A 361 -92.54 10.18 5.85
N LEU A 362 -92.49 10.62 4.58
CA LEU A 362 -93.57 10.46 3.61
C LEU A 362 -93.77 8.98 3.27
N ASP A 363 -92.69 8.26 2.96
CA ASP A 363 -92.73 6.83 2.63
C ASP A 363 -93.31 5.99 3.79
N GLU A 364 -92.86 6.25 5.03
CA GLU A 364 -93.41 5.57 6.21
C GLU A 364 -94.91 5.84 6.40
N LEU A 365 -95.38 7.06 6.11
CA LEU A 365 -96.81 7.39 6.16
C LEU A 365 -97.62 6.73 5.04
N LEU A 366 -97.05 6.60 3.83
CA LEU A 366 -97.68 5.90 2.70
C LEU A 366 -97.77 4.39 2.96
N GLU A 367 -96.69 3.76 3.43
CA GLU A 367 -96.71 2.35 3.86
C GLU A 367 -97.75 2.11 4.96
N ASN A 368 -97.83 2.99 5.97
CA ASN A 368 -98.83 2.87 7.03
C ASN A 368 -100.28 3.02 6.51
N LEU A 369 -100.50 3.77 5.42
CA LEU A 369 -101.80 3.91 4.77
C LEU A 369 -102.20 2.65 4.00
N GLU A 370 -101.28 2.04 3.24
CA GLU A 370 -101.52 0.76 2.55
C GLU A 370 -101.73 -0.40 3.53
N ARG A 371 -101.00 -0.41 4.64
CA ARG A 371 -101.06 -1.44 5.69
C ARG A 371 -102.32 -1.36 6.58
N VAL A 372 -103.24 -0.41 6.37
CA VAL A 372 -104.49 -0.30 7.15
C VAL A 372 -105.37 -1.54 6.93
N PRO A 373 -105.66 -2.36 7.96
CA PRO A 373 -106.43 -3.59 7.76
C PRO A 373 -107.84 -3.31 7.27
N GLN A 374 -108.27 -4.00 6.20
CA GLN A 374 -109.60 -3.87 5.59
C GLN A 374 -110.75 -3.97 6.61
N VAL A 375 -110.58 -4.76 7.67
CA VAL A 375 -111.53 -4.89 8.79
C VAL A 375 -111.77 -3.55 9.50
N LYS A 376 -110.75 -2.70 9.66
CA LYS A 376 -110.90 -1.34 10.23
C LYS A 376 -111.64 -0.42 9.27
N ILE A 377 -111.36 -0.51 7.97
CA ILE A 377 -112.04 0.26 6.91
C ILE A 377 -113.52 -0.10 6.89
N GLU A 378 -113.86 -1.39 6.82
CA GLU A 378 -115.25 -1.86 6.92
C GLU A 378 -115.93 -1.42 8.22
N GLN A 379 -115.23 -1.44 9.37
CA GLN A 379 -115.79 -0.97 10.64
C GLN A 379 -116.10 0.53 10.62
N ALA A 380 -115.23 1.35 10.00
CA ALA A 380 -115.41 2.78 9.81
C ALA A 380 -116.56 3.09 8.83
N GLU A 381 -116.63 2.40 7.69
CA GLU A 381 -117.76 2.48 6.74
C GLU A 381 -119.07 2.07 7.43
N LYS A 382 -119.10 0.92 8.11
CA LYS A 382 -120.26 0.44 8.85
C LYS A 382 -120.62 1.39 10.00
N ALA A 383 -119.68 2.17 10.55
CA ALA A 383 -119.97 3.23 11.51
C ALA A 383 -120.57 4.46 10.84
N LYS A 384 -120.00 4.95 9.73
CA LYS A 384 -120.51 6.12 8.99
C LYS A 384 -121.88 5.86 8.35
N GLU A 385 -122.12 4.69 7.79
CA GLU A 385 -123.44 4.31 7.27
C GLU A 385 -124.44 4.02 8.40
N ARG A 386 -124.01 3.60 9.61
CA ARG A 386 -124.88 3.60 10.80
C ARG A 386 -125.25 5.02 11.22
N GLU A 387 -124.28 5.94 11.31
CA GLU A 387 -124.50 7.36 11.63
C GLU A 387 -125.49 7.99 10.64
N ARG A 388 -125.24 7.81 9.33
CA ARG A 388 -126.10 8.29 8.24
C ARG A 388 -127.51 7.70 8.29
N ARG A 389 -127.64 6.40 8.58
CA ARG A 389 -128.96 5.75 8.79
C ARG A 389 -129.66 6.24 10.05
N MET A 390 -128.94 6.63 11.10
CA MET A 390 -129.55 7.21 12.30
C MET A 390 -130.07 8.62 12.02
N ARG A 391 -129.25 9.53 11.46
CA ARG A 391 -129.70 10.88 11.05
C ARG A 391 -130.96 10.82 10.18
N LEU A 392 -130.95 9.98 9.14
CA LEU A 392 -132.08 9.86 8.20
C LEU A 392 -133.37 9.29 8.86
N ARG A 393 -133.24 8.47 9.92
CA ARG A 393 -134.39 8.02 10.72
C ARG A 393 -134.88 9.14 11.64
N GLU A 394 -133.98 9.87 12.28
CA GLU A 394 -134.27 10.96 13.21
C GLU A 394 -134.96 12.12 12.48
N GLU A 395 -134.47 12.52 11.32
CA GLU A 395 -135.10 13.48 10.41
C GLU A 395 -136.52 13.04 10.01
N LYS A 396 -136.69 11.77 9.60
CA LYS A 396 -138.00 11.22 9.20
C LYS A 396 -138.96 11.13 10.39
N ALA A 397 -138.48 10.77 11.58
CA ALA A 397 -139.27 10.73 12.80
C ALA A 397 -139.68 12.13 13.27
N MET A 398 -138.77 13.11 13.18
CA MET A 398 -139.04 14.52 13.44
C MET A 398 -140.10 15.08 12.48
N MET A 399 -139.98 14.82 11.19
CA MET A 399 -140.99 15.23 10.20
C MET A 399 -142.37 14.58 10.46
N GLN A 400 -142.41 13.29 10.83
CA GLN A 400 -143.66 12.63 11.21
C GLN A 400 -144.26 13.19 12.51
N LYS A 401 -143.43 13.48 13.52
CA LYS A 401 -143.85 14.11 14.77
C LYS A 401 -144.40 15.51 14.54
N GLN A 402 -143.71 16.34 13.74
CA GLN A 402 -144.20 17.66 13.31
C GLN A 402 -145.55 17.56 12.60
N LEU A 403 -145.72 16.61 11.65
CA LEU A 403 -146.99 16.42 10.95
C LEU A 403 -148.12 15.93 11.87
N GLN A 404 -147.83 15.09 12.88
CA GLN A 404 -148.81 14.70 13.90
C GLN A 404 -149.18 15.87 14.81
N GLU A 405 -148.19 16.65 15.25
CA GLU A 405 -148.40 17.82 16.08
C GLU A 405 -149.18 18.91 15.34
N GLU A 406 -148.84 19.20 14.08
CA GLU A 406 -149.56 20.14 13.23
C GLU A 406 -151.02 19.69 13.00
N ARG A 407 -151.26 18.38 12.83
CA ARG A 407 -152.64 17.82 12.78
C ARG A 407 -153.38 18.02 14.11
N LEU A 408 -152.71 17.79 15.26
CA LEU A 408 -153.28 17.96 16.59
C LEU A 408 -153.57 19.43 16.92
N GLN A 409 -152.65 20.34 16.60
CA GLN A 409 -152.84 21.79 16.70
C GLN A 409 -153.98 22.26 15.78
N ARG A 410 -154.03 21.81 14.52
CA ARG A 410 -155.13 22.10 13.56
C ARG A 410 -156.46 21.45 13.97
N ALA A 411 -156.46 20.45 14.86
CA ALA A 411 -157.67 19.93 15.50
C ALA A 411 -158.08 20.81 16.71
N ARG A 412 -157.15 21.12 17.63
CA ARG A 412 -157.38 22.06 18.75
C ARG A 412 -157.92 23.41 18.28
N ALA A 413 -157.30 24.01 17.27
CA ALA A 413 -157.73 25.29 16.70
C ALA A 413 -159.14 25.22 16.09
N ARG A 414 -159.53 24.08 15.50
CA ARG A 414 -160.90 23.85 15.01
C ARG A 414 -161.92 23.67 16.15
N ALA A 415 -161.52 23.06 17.26
CA ALA A 415 -162.37 22.93 18.46
C ALA A 415 -162.53 24.26 19.22
N GLN A 416 -161.49 25.10 19.26
CA GLN A 416 -161.50 26.42 19.92
C GLN A 416 -162.12 27.53 19.06
N ALA A 417 -162.25 27.33 17.74
CA ALA A 417 -162.83 28.32 16.84
C ALA A 417 -164.33 28.56 17.14
N LYS A 418 -164.66 29.76 17.65
CA LYS A 418 -166.05 30.19 17.93
C LYS A 418 -166.97 29.89 16.74
N ILE A 419 -168.02 29.09 16.98
CA ILE A 419 -168.97 28.64 15.97
C ILE A 419 -169.73 29.82 15.35
N LYS A 420 -169.30 30.26 14.15
CA LYS A 420 -169.94 31.34 13.40
C LYS A 420 -171.28 30.86 12.81
N LYS A 421 -172.36 30.95 13.60
CA LYS A 421 -173.74 30.73 13.12
C LYS A 421 -174.03 31.63 11.92
N LYS A 422 -174.30 31.04 10.75
CA LYS A 422 -174.63 31.79 9.52
C LYS A 422 -176.15 31.90 9.35
N ARG A 423 -176.64 33.12 9.12
CA ARG A 423 -177.99 33.36 8.58
C ARG A 423 -177.91 33.43 7.04
N GLY A 424 -178.92 32.89 6.37
CA GLY A 424 -179.04 32.90 4.90
C GLY A 424 -178.33 31.74 4.18
N ARG A 425 -178.89 31.31 3.04
CA ARG A 425 -178.25 30.35 2.13
C ARG A 425 -177.06 31.03 1.44
N LYS A 426 -175.87 30.43 1.49
CA LYS A 426 -174.74 30.85 0.65
C LYS A 426 -174.95 30.31 -0.77
N LEU A 427 -174.78 31.16 -1.78
CA LEU A 427 -174.86 30.75 -3.19
C LEU A 427 -173.77 29.72 -3.52
N ILE A 428 -174.15 28.66 -4.23
CA ILE A 428 -173.23 27.62 -4.70
C ILE A 428 -172.84 27.97 -6.15
N SER A 429 -171.57 28.31 -6.37
CA SER A 429 -171.07 28.47 -7.73
C SER A 429 -171.00 27.09 -8.42
N ARG A 430 -171.44 27.03 -9.68
CA ARG A 430 -171.30 25.82 -10.50
C ARG A 430 -169.92 25.84 -11.19
N SER A 431 -169.36 24.65 -11.40
CA SER A 431 -167.95 24.44 -11.74
C SER A 431 -167.53 25.05 -13.09
N HIS A 432 -166.33 25.63 -13.13
CA HIS A 432 -165.61 25.86 -14.38
C HIS A 432 -164.99 24.54 -14.91
N PRO A 433 -164.72 24.40 -16.22
CA PRO A 433 -164.15 23.20 -16.82
C PRO A 433 -162.66 22.98 -16.45
N PRO A 434 -162.10 21.78 -16.68
CA PRO A 434 -160.67 21.52 -16.49
C PRO A 434 -159.82 22.30 -17.50
N VAL A 435 -158.84 23.05 -16.99
CA VAL A 435 -157.84 23.77 -17.81
C VAL A 435 -156.74 22.80 -18.24
N ILE A 436 -156.38 22.83 -19.53
CA ILE A 436 -155.31 22.01 -20.11
C ILE A 436 -154.34 22.94 -20.85
N LYS A 437 -153.02 22.63 -20.75
CA LYS A 437 -151.87 23.47 -21.13
C LYS A 437 -151.64 24.62 -20.13
N VAL A 438 -150.41 25.07 -19.88
CA VAL A 438 -149.11 24.79 -20.56
C VAL A 438 -148.14 24.04 -19.61
N LYS A 439 -147.24 23.22 -20.18
CA LYS A 439 -146.06 22.70 -19.46
C LYS A 439 -145.02 23.82 -19.33
N GLU A 440 -145.26 24.76 -18.44
CA GLU A 440 -144.27 25.77 -18.06
C GLU A 440 -143.14 25.05 -17.30
N VAL A 441 -142.01 24.83 -17.98
CA VAL A 441 -140.80 24.32 -17.34
C VAL A 441 -140.26 25.45 -16.47
N ARG A 442 -140.46 25.37 -15.16
CA ARG A 442 -139.76 26.27 -14.24
C ARG A 442 -138.28 25.90 -14.19
N GLU A 443 -137.49 26.61 -14.99
CA GLU A 443 -136.02 26.60 -15.02
C GLU A 443 -135.45 27.23 -13.73
N GLN A 444 -135.78 26.62 -12.59
CA GLN A 444 -135.38 27.06 -11.23
C GLN A 444 -134.79 25.90 -10.40
N THR A 445 -134.63 24.71 -10.99
CA THR A 445 -134.02 23.53 -10.35
C THR A 445 -132.71 23.06 -10.99
N LEU A 446 -132.35 23.56 -12.19
CA LEU A 446 -131.06 23.25 -12.83
C LEU A 446 -129.93 24.17 -12.35
N ILE A 447 -130.18 25.48 -12.27
CA ILE A 447 -129.16 26.50 -11.90
C ILE A 447 -128.58 26.28 -10.49
N ASN A 448 -129.30 25.59 -9.60
CA ASN A 448 -128.76 25.19 -8.29
C ASN A 448 -127.93 23.89 -8.38
N LYS A 449 -128.28 22.95 -9.26
CA LYS A 449 -127.63 21.64 -9.34
C LYS A 449 -126.21 21.75 -9.93
N ASP A 450 -126.04 22.56 -10.97
CA ASP A 450 -124.72 22.82 -11.57
C ASP A 450 -123.77 23.52 -10.56
N LYS A 451 -124.32 24.36 -9.67
CA LYS A 451 -123.57 25.00 -8.58
C LYS A 451 -123.25 24.04 -7.42
N GLU A 452 -124.18 23.16 -7.08
CA GLU A 452 -124.01 22.13 -6.06
C GLU A 452 -122.97 21.08 -6.51
N GLU A 453 -122.95 20.73 -7.80
CA GLU A 453 -121.93 19.85 -8.39
C GLU A 453 -120.56 20.52 -8.53
N MET A 454 -120.49 21.81 -8.92
CA MET A 454 -119.22 22.57 -8.87
C MET A 454 -118.64 22.65 -7.45
N LEU A 455 -119.47 22.82 -6.42
CA LEU A 455 -119.04 22.81 -5.02
C LEU A 455 -118.65 21.42 -4.51
N PHE A 456 -119.12 20.34 -5.15
CA PHE A 456 -118.79 18.97 -4.78
C PHE A 456 -117.49 18.46 -5.44
N PHE A 457 -117.01 19.10 -6.52
CA PHE A 457 -115.82 18.68 -7.27
C PHE A 457 -114.58 19.58 -7.09
N PHE A 458 -114.71 20.76 -6.47
CA PHE A 458 -113.62 21.72 -6.26
C PHE A 458 -113.47 22.16 -4.79
N THR A 459 -113.63 21.23 -3.85
CA THR A 459 -113.30 21.38 -2.42
C THR A 459 -112.81 20.05 -1.85
#